data_AF-A0A9P1F5J9-F1
#
_entry.id   AF-A0A9P1F5J9-F1
#
_cell.length_a   1.000
_cell.length_b   1.000
_cell.length_c   1.000
_cell.angle_alpha   90.00
_cell.angle_beta   90.00
_cell.angle_gamma   90.00
#
_symmetry.space_group_name_H-M   'P 1'
#
loop_
_entity.id
_entity.type
_entity.pdbx_description
1 polymer ?
#
loop_
_entity_poly.entity_id
_entity_poly.type
_entity_poly.pdbx_seq_one_letter_code
_entity_poly.pdbx_strand_id
1 'polypeptide(L)'
;MGCGGSGPQGPPPDDSIKGSVGTKSEEKQPDGNQTNGQQGQGGQGGYSGPSGYGENGPNMNSYNSNNGPMPFNGGNMNGNGNGNVDDGIKGSIGGAVEPTRAPYPPNGYGGYGNGNGNRPGVLFDDKGVMQSALEYVDTVFHLAAVGMTGQYAHNRKACMDINAIGTMNLLDWSKQIHADSSFKIDTTNHQFLLDDQPFRYLAGEIHYFRIPATKWEDRLKRVRSMGLNAITVPVPWNLHQIEYESIPDFTGNLDLFKFIQMAQDNGLYTLIRLGPYIADEWENGGLPWWLIKNTHITKYRSSNLAFIAEVSQWWNYLLPKLAPLMRKNGGPILMAQIEHYYGSTGICDQDYLLQLANLAKKYLGNDVVLYSVDMPMMPFLQCGRVPGILPTIEMSPNSDTSAANGWFQQQQALAAGGPRVGSQFLLGVYKLWGTSVNDPFTEDVIMKTLQAGWALNASMSFHLAHGGTNFAFWNGNNAPYPVTTSYDCFAPISESGDTATILLAIRNFINNIPGWPNRPTSVLANTPRNIYSDVEMKPTDTLIDFVVSISTKCWLTESLPLTAEDMNQGYGFLYYQTNITCCGRLNISKYADDAYVYLNGNFVVHTTLDLASIQSDNVEPVLVAGSSTIVTLLR
;
A
#
# COMPACT_ATOMS: atom_id res chain seq x y z
N MET A 1 30.52 -58.39 -31.41
CA MET A 1 30.56 -58.45 -32.89
C MET A 1 30.22 -57.01 -33.32
N GLY A 2 31.12 -56.12 -33.77
CA GLY A 2 32.25 -56.26 -34.71
C GLY A 2 31.72 -56.11 -36.15
N CYS A 3 32.17 -55.20 -37.04
CA CYS A 3 33.26 -54.18 -37.07
C CYS A 3 32.85 -53.04 -38.06
N GLY A 4 33.52 -51.89 -38.26
CA GLY A 4 34.71 -51.28 -37.60
C GLY A 4 35.64 -50.52 -38.58
N GLY A 5 35.89 -49.21 -38.35
CA GLY A 5 36.79 -48.31 -39.14
C GLY A 5 36.10 -47.01 -39.62
N SER A 6 36.75 -45.88 -39.89
CA SER A 6 38.11 -45.37 -39.56
C SER A 6 38.19 -43.87 -39.98
N GLY A 7 38.97 -43.03 -39.27
CA GLY A 7 39.06 -41.57 -39.51
C GLY A 7 39.82 -41.14 -40.78
N PRO A 8 40.02 -39.81 -40.98
CA PRO A 8 41.22 -39.20 -40.40
C PRO A 8 41.01 -37.82 -39.71
N GLN A 9 42.05 -37.35 -39.03
CA GLN A 9 42.09 -36.12 -38.23
C GLN A 9 42.35 -34.84 -39.05
N GLY A 10 41.90 -33.69 -38.54
CA GLY A 10 42.29 -32.34 -38.98
C GLY A 10 43.05 -31.57 -37.88
N PRO A 11 43.81 -30.52 -38.24
CA PRO A 11 44.73 -29.80 -37.34
C PRO A 11 44.04 -28.80 -36.37
N PRO A 12 44.72 -28.32 -35.32
CA PRO A 12 44.14 -27.45 -34.28
C PRO A 12 43.93 -25.99 -34.73
N PRO A 13 43.09 -25.21 -34.00
CA PRO A 13 42.89 -23.79 -34.28
C PRO A 13 44.11 -22.93 -33.92
N ASP A 14 44.30 -21.85 -34.67
CA ASP A 14 45.40 -20.90 -34.56
C ASP A 14 45.02 -19.70 -33.67
N ASP A 15 45.96 -19.28 -32.82
CA ASP A 15 45.84 -18.12 -31.92
C ASP A 15 46.47 -16.89 -32.60
N SER A 16 45.66 -16.01 -33.20
CA SER A 16 45.84 -14.54 -33.09
C SER A 16 44.92 -13.75 -34.03
N ILE A 17 44.37 -12.64 -33.52
CA ILE A 17 44.70 -11.27 -33.96
C ILE A 17 44.04 -10.25 -33.02
N LYS A 18 44.79 -9.20 -32.67
CA LYS A 18 44.37 -8.15 -31.74
C LYS A 18 43.48 -7.11 -32.45
N GLY A 19 42.34 -6.77 -31.86
CA GLY A 19 41.52 -5.61 -32.24
C GLY A 19 41.54 -4.56 -31.11
N SER A 20 41.99 -3.34 -31.41
CA SER A 20 42.37 -2.34 -30.40
C SER A 20 41.24 -1.40 -29.96
N VAL A 21 41.31 -0.97 -28.69
CA VAL A 21 40.57 0.16 -28.11
C VAL A 21 40.80 1.44 -28.92
N GLY A 22 39.73 2.23 -29.14
CA GLY A 22 39.79 3.51 -29.83
C GLY A 22 38.86 4.55 -29.21
N THR A 23 39.36 5.31 -28.25
CA THR A 23 38.72 6.55 -27.77
C THR A 23 38.67 7.60 -28.88
N LYS A 24 37.58 8.39 -28.96
CA LYS A 24 37.58 9.64 -29.73
C LYS A 24 37.20 10.83 -28.85
N SER A 25 38.06 11.83 -28.90
CA SER A 25 37.99 13.12 -28.22
C SER A 25 37.18 14.14 -29.01
N GLU A 26 36.82 15.22 -28.32
CA GLU A 26 36.36 16.49 -28.89
C GLU A 26 37.39 17.08 -29.88
N GLU A 27 36.94 17.81 -30.89
CA GLU A 27 37.66 19.00 -31.36
C GLU A 27 36.73 20.01 -32.06
N LYS A 28 37.16 21.28 -32.11
CA LYS A 28 36.34 22.46 -32.46
C LYS A 28 36.45 22.86 -33.94
N GLN A 29 35.36 23.47 -34.44
CA GLN A 29 35.22 24.68 -35.30
C GLN A 29 36.37 25.10 -36.26
N PRO A 30 36.01 25.71 -37.41
CA PRO A 30 35.98 27.19 -37.42
C PRO A 30 34.83 27.84 -38.25
N ASP A 31 34.73 29.16 -38.13
CA ASP A 31 33.68 30.05 -38.68
C ASP A 31 33.74 30.34 -40.19
N GLY A 32 32.63 30.83 -40.76
CA GLY A 32 32.48 31.13 -42.20
C GLY A 32 31.38 32.13 -42.63
N ASN A 33 31.01 33.07 -41.76
CA ASN A 33 30.51 34.44 -42.03
C ASN A 33 29.88 34.82 -43.42
N GLN A 34 28.62 35.31 -43.46
CA GLN A 34 28.23 36.69 -43.88
C GLN A 34 26.78 36.90 -44.43
N THR A 35 26.01 37.77 -43.76
CA THR A 35 25.10 38.83 -44.32
C THR A 35 23.85 38.43 -45.16
N ASN A 36 22.76 39.21 -45.30
CA ASN A 36 22.41 40.56 -44.80
C ASN A 36 20.88 40.83 -44.79
N GLY A 37 20.40 41.65 -43.83
CA GLY A 37 19.20 42.52 -43.95
C GLY A 37 17.79 41.88 -44.03
N GLN A 38 16.69 42.61 -43.81
CA GLN A 38 16.49 43.91 -43.14
C GLN A 38 14.99 44.08 -42.78
N GLN A 39 14.69 44.89 -41.74
CA GLN A 39 13.46 45.69 -41.42
C GLN A 39 12.13 45.44 -42.20
N GLY A 40 10.92 45.52 -41.60
CA GLY A 40 10.53 45.83 -40.23
C GLY A 40 9.07 46.35 -40.11
N GLN A 41 8.62 46.59 -38.87
CA GLN A 41 7.46 47.40 -38.42
C GLN A 41 6.01 47.08 -38.88
N GLY A 42 5.16 46.80 -37.88
CA GLY A 42 4.05 47.72 -37.52
C GLY A 42 2.62 47.36 -37.93
N GLY A 43 1.67 47.51 -36.98
CA GLY A 43 0.23 47.52 -37.28
C GLY A 43 -0.67 47.06 -36.14
N GLN A 44 -1.36 48.00 -35.47
CA GLN A 44 -2.48 47.70 -34.56
C GLN A 44 -3.78 47.48 -35.35
N GLY A 45 -4.72 46.70 -34.80
CA GLY A 45 -6.10 46.59 -35.29
C GLY A 45 -6.91 45.67 -34.38
N GLY A 46 -8.10 46.10 -33.95
CA GLY A 46 -8.91 45.39 -32.94
C GLY A 46 -10.33 45.05 -33.41
N TYR A 47 -11.16 44.64 -32.43
CA TYR A 47 -12.59 44.35 -32.54
C TYR A 47 -13.01 43.16 -33.44
N SER A 48 -13.55 42.10 -32.84
CA SER A 48 -15.01 41.92 -32.67
C SER A 48 -15.37 40.44 -32.38
N GLY A 49 -16.32 40.23 -31.47
CA GLY A 49 -17.14 39.00 -31.47
C GLY A 49 -18.28 39.15 -32.49
N PRO A 50 -19.00 38.06 -32.84
CA PRO A 50 -20.07 37.67 -31.93
C PRO A 50 -20.36 36.16 -31.81
N SER A 51 -21.30 35.89 -30.91
CA SER A 51 -22.02 34.64 -30.62
C SER A 51 -22.50 33.80 -31.82
N GLY A 52 -22.56 32.48 -31.62
CA GLY A 52 -23.39 31.56 -32.40
C GLY A 52 -23.65 30.24 -31.68
N TYR A 53 -24.86 30.05 -31.15
CA TYR A 53 -25.36 28.72 -30.78
C TYR A 53 -25.70 27.95 -32.07
N GLY A 54 -25.37 26.66 -32.12
CA GLY A 54 -25.74 25.77 -33.22
C GLY A 54 -25.58 24.31 -32.81
N GLU A 55 -26.69 23.61 -32.64
CA GLU A 55 -26.71 22.18 -32.32
C GLU A 55 -26.16 21.35 -33.49
N ASN A 56 -25.38 20.31 -33.19
CA ASN A 56 -25.32 19.05 -33.94
C ASN A 56 -24.50 18.03 -33.13
N GLY A 57 -25.13 16.94 -32.68
CA GLY A 57 -24.41 15.76 -32.19
C GLY A 57 -23.70 15.04 -33.35
N PRO A 58 -22.65 14.25 -33.07
CA PRO A 58 -22.92 12.81 -32.97
C PRO A 58 -22.07 12.02 -31.95
N ASN A 59 -22.58 10.82 -31.63
CA ASN A 59 -21.89 9.61 -31.18
C ASN A 59 -20.89 9.71 -30.00
N MET A 60 -21.35 9.26 -28.84
CA MET A 60 -20.47 8.71 -27.80
C MET A 60 -19.80 7.40 -28.28
N ASN A 61 -18.50 7.26 -28.06
CA ASN A 61 -17.84 5.96 -27.91
C ASN A 61 -16.61 6.10 -27.01
N SER A 62 -16.44 5.14 -26.09
CA SER A 62 -15.23 4.87 -25.28
C SER A 62 -14.46 6.08 -24.71
N TYR A 63 -14.84 6.53 -23.50
CA TYR A 63 -13.91 7.26 -22.63
C TYR A 63 -13.05 6.28 -21.84
N ASN A 64 -11.74 6.32 -22.08
CA ASN A 64 -10.74 5.55 -21.36
C ASN A 64 -10.45 6.22 -20.00
N SER A 65 -10.75 5.55 -18.90
CA SER A 65 -10.62 6.11 -17.54
C SER A 65 -9.25 5.83 -16.92
N ASN A 66 -8.18 6.13 -17.65
CA ASN A 66 -6.80 6.06 -17.17
C ASN A 66 -6.20 7.46 -17.06
N ASN A 67 -6.25 8.02 -15.86
CA ASN A 67 -5.32 9.03 -15.34
C ASN A 67 -5.56 9.17 -13.84
N GLY A 68 -4.73 8.50 -13.03
CA GLY A 68 -4.56 8.89 -11.63
C GLY A 68 -3.92 10.28 -11.54
N PRO A 69 -4.04 11.00 -10.42
CA PRO A 69 -3.47 12.33 -10.29
C PRO A 69 -1.94 12.27 -10.35
N MET A 70 -1.34 12.93 -11.35
CA MET A 70 0.11 13.18 -11.35
C MET A 70 0.47 14.13 -10.19
N PRO A 71 1.64 13.96 -9.56
CA PRO A 71 2.20 15.01 -8.71
C PRO A 71 2.59 16.21 -9.59
N PHE A 72 1.86 17.31 -9.47
CA PHE A 72 2.17 18.54 -10.20
C PHE A 72 3.49 19.15 -9.70
N ASN A 73 4.50 19.13 -10.57
CA ASN A 73 5.83 19.63 -10.26
C ASN A 73 5.85 21.18 -10.27
N GLY A 74 6.01 21.78 -9.09
CA GLY A 74 5.90 23.22 -8.89
C GLY A 74 7.24 23.96 -8.96
N GLY A 75 7.46 24.72 -10.03
CA GLY A 75 8.16 26.02 -9.96
C GLY A 75 9.66 26.04 -9.64
N ASN A 76 10.48 25.73 -10.66
CA ASN A 76 11.74 26.41 -11.01
C ASN A 76 12.42 27.32 -9.93
N MET A 77 13.48 26.85 -9.28
CA MET A 77 14.45 27.71 -8.57
C MET A 77 15.90 27.38 -8.96
N ASN A 78 16.60 28.36 -9.54
CA ASN A 78 18.05 28.35 -9.65
C ASN A 78 18.68 28.55 -8.26
N GLY A 79 19.43 27.56 -7.78
CA GLY A 79 20.14 27.62 -6.50
C GLY A 79 21.47 26.87 -6.58
N ASN A 80 22.55 27.59 -6.86
CA ASN A 80 23.89 27.02 -7.02
C ASN A 80 24.50 26.69 -5.64
N GLY A 81 24.87 25.43 -5.38
CA GLY A 81 25.39 25.00 -4.08
C GLY A 81 26.03 23.61 -4.09
N ASN A 82 27.35 23.55 -4.23
CA ASN A 82 28.13 22.31 -4.11
C ASN A 82 28.07 21.74 -2.69
N GLY A 83 27.80 20.45 -2.57
CA GLY A 83 27.95 19.68 -1.33
C GLY A 83 28.07 18.19 -1.63
N ASN A 84 29.30 17.66 -1.66
CA ASN A 84 29.55 16.23 -1.85
C ASN A 84 29.06 15.42 -0.64
N VAL A 85 28.35 14.32 -0.91
CA VAL A 85 28.26 13.15 -0.02
C VAL A 85 28.44 11.91 -0.91
N ASP A 86 29.33 10.99 -0.51
CA ASP A 86 29.68 9.80 -1.30
C ASP A 86 28.64 8.68 -1.17
N ASP A 87 27.91 8.40 -2.25
CA ASP A 87 27.09 7.18 -2.38
C ASP A 87 27.88 6.03 -3.02
N GLY A 88 28.37 5.12 -2.16
CA GLY A 88 29.23 4.00 -2.55
C GLY A 88 28.51 2.66 -2.68
N ILE A 89 27.69 2.46 -3.73
CA ILE A 89 27.25 1.12 -4.15
C ILE A 89 27.57 0.91 -5.63
N LYS A 90 28.71 0.28 -5.91
CA LYS A 90 29.03 -0.25 -7.24
C LYS A 90 28.62 -1.72 -7.32
N GLY A 91 27.64 -2.02 -8.17
CA GLY A 91 27.45 -3.39 -8.64
C GLY A 91 28.68 -3.88 -9.40
N SER A 92 28.90 -5.19 -9.43
CA SER A 92 29.93 -5.82 -10.27
C SER A 92 29.42 -7.12 -10.86
N ILE A 93 29.18 -7.07 -12.17
CA ILE A 93 28.98 -8.24 -13.01
C ILE A 93 30.38 -8.77 -13.37
N GLY A 94 30.60 -10.07 -13.23
CA GLY A 94 31.88 -10.69 -13.64
C GLY A 94 31.90 -12.19 -13.37
N GLY A 95 31.78 -13.00 -14.43
CA GLY A 95 31.93 -14.46 -14.34
C GLY A 95 33.36 -14.91 -14.64
N ALA A 96 33.82 -15.99 -14.01
CA ALA A 96 34.99 -16.76 -14.45
C ALA A 96 35.09 -18.15 -13.76
N VAL A 97 35.09 -19.21 -14.58
CA VAL A 97 35.95 -20.43 -14.54
C VAL A 97 35.97 -21.34 -13.29
N GLU A 98 35.85 -22.66 -13.53
CA GLU A 98 35.95 -23.77 -12.55
C GLU A 98 37.31 -23.85 -11.83
N PRO A 99 37.43 -24.57 -10.68
CA PRO A 99 37.91 -25.96 -10.79
C PRO A 99 37.45 -26.99 -9.71
N THR A 100 37.18 -28.23 -10.18
CA THR A 100 37.49 -29.55 -9.54
C THR A 100 36.86 -30.03 -8.21
N ARG A 101 36.47 -31.32 -8.21
CA ARG A 101 35.85 -32.11 -7.11
C ARG A 101 36.82 -32.58 -6.01
N ALA A 102 36.31 -32.73 -4.77
CA ALA A 102 36.61 -33.83 -3.83
C ALA A 102 35.43 -34.05 -2.83
N PRO A 103 35.29 -35.21 -2.13
CA PRO A 103 33.95 -35.73 -1.75
C PRO A 103 33.60 -35.84 -0.24
N TYR A 104 32.29 -35.90 0.05
CA TYR A 104 31.49 -36.70 1.05
C TYR A 104 32.12 -37.17 2.40
N PRO A 105 31.37 -37.18 3.54
CA PRO A 105 30.28 -38.17 3.75
C PRO A 105 29.03 -37.73 4.58
N PRO A 106 27.98 -38.56 4.72
CA PRO A 106 26.63 -38.15 5.15
C PRO A 106 26.18 -38.70 6.54
N ASN A 107 25.06 -38.15 7.04
CA ASN A 107 24.11 -38.74 8.01
C ASN A 107 22.72 -38.07 7.76
N GLY A 108 21.55 -38.69 7.94
CA GLY A 108 21.22 -40.06 8.33
C GLY A 108 19.98 -40.10 9.25
N TYR A 109 18.93 -40.83 8.85
CA TYR A 109 17.66 -41.11 9.58
C TYR A 109 16.67 -39.93 9.81
N GLY A 110 15.36 -40.14 9.85
CA GLY A 110 14.57 -41.38 9.63
C GLY A 110 13.06 -41.11 9.68
N GLY A 111 12.25 -41.86 8.92
CA GLY A 111 10.80 -41.63 8.78
C GLY A 111 9.92 -42.43 9.76
N TYR A 112 8.63 -42.08 9.83
CA TYR A 112 7.59 -42.79 10.59
C TYR A 112 6.45 -43.29 9.71
N GLY A 113 5.99 -44.52 9.99
CA GLY A 113 4.89 -45.20 9.28
C GLY A 113 3.55 -45.15 10.01
N ASN A 114 2.50 -45.56 9.29
CA ASN A 114 1.09 -45.43 9.64
C ASN A 114 0.54 -46.67 10.41
N GLY A 115 -0.56 -46.53 11.16
CA GLY A 115 -1.18 -47.65 11.90
C GLY A 115 -2.58 -47.36 12.46
N ASN A 116 -3.59 -48.11 12.00
CA ASN A 116 -5.00 -48.04 12.44
C ASN A 116 -5.30 -48.97 13.64
N GLY A 117 -6.26 -48.60 14.50
CA GLY A 117 -6.79 -49.44 15.59
C GLY A 117 -8.06 -48.86 16.22
N ASN A 118 -9.04 -49.70 16.60
CA ASN A 118 -10.45 -49.29 16.75
C ASN A 118 -11.05 -49.58 18.14
N ARG A 119 -11.53 -48.55 18.86
CA ARG A 119 -12.64 -48.53 19.88
C ARG A 119 -12.51 -49.42 21.16
N PRO A 120 -13.21 -49.14 22.29
CA PRO A 120 -14.54 -48.49 22.44
C PRO A 120 -14.60 -47.27 23.40
N GLY A 121 -15.77 -46.64 23.48
CA GLY A 121 -15.99 -45.35 24.16
C GLY A 121 -16.59 -45.41 25.56
N VAL A 122 -16.60 -44.24 26.23
CA VAL A 122 -17.19 -43.99 27.55
C VAL A 122 -17.99 -42.68 27.48
N LEU A 123 -19.19 -42.68 28.04
CA LEU A 123 -20.05 -41.50 28.19
C LEU A 123 -19.55 -40.64 29.37
N PHE A 124 -19.54 -39.31 29.22
CA PHE A 124 -19.33 -38.36 30.31
C PHE A 124 -20.48 -37.36 30.38
N ASP A 125 -20.78 -36.91 31.60
CA ASP A 125 -21.96 -36.11 31.98
C ASP A 125 -21.62 -34.61 32.03
N ASP A 126 -22.40 -33.78 31.35
CA ASP A 126 -22.09 -32.40 30.95
C ASP A 126 -22.25 -31.33 32.05
N LYS A 127 -22.21 -31.72 33.33
CA LYS A 127 -22.47 -30.80 34.47
C LYS A 127 -21.27 -30.53 35.39
N GLY A 128 -20.17 -31.28 35.25
CA GLY A 128 -18.99 -31.10 36.10
C GLY A 128 -17.96 -30.07 35.62
N VAL A 129 -17.95 -29.71 34.33
CA VAL A 129 -16.84 -28.98 33.69
C VAL A 129 -17.03 -27.45 33.68
N MET A 130 -18.27 -26.94 33.71
CA MET A 130 -18.52 -25.49 33.73
C MET A 130 -18.18 -24.80 35.06
N GLN A 131 -18.28 -25.51 36.20
CA GLN A 131 -18.07 -24.89 37.52
C GLN A 131 -16.59 -24.52 37.75
N SER A 132 -15.67 -25.42 37.41
CA SER A 132 -14.23 -25.23 37.58
C SER A 132 -13.59 -24.34 36.50
N ALA A 133 -14.23 -24.17 35.34
CA ALA A 133 -13.83 -23.16 34.37
C ALA A 133 -14.10 -21.72 34.85
N LEU A 134 -15.18 -21.49 35.60
CA LEU A 134 -15.53 -20.16 36.11
C LEU A 134 -14.57 -19.70 37.23
N GLU A 135 -14.23 -20.58 38.18
CA GLU A 135 -13.30 -20.27 39.27
C GLU A 135 -11.87 -19.97 38.78
N TYR A 136 -11.46 -20.56 37.66
CA TYR A 136 -10.16 -20.28 37.04
C TYR A 136 -10.14 -18.91 36.33
N VAL A 137 -11.27 -18.49 35.74
CA VAL A 137 -11.40 -17.16 35.12
C VAL A 137 -11.33 -16.05 36.18
N ASP A 138 -12.05 -16.16 37.29
CA ASP A 138 -12.02 -15.16 38.38
C ASP A 138 -10.61 -14.97 38.96
N THR A 139 -9.86 -16.06 39.12
CA THR A 139 -8.49 -16.02 39.68
C THR A 139 -7.49 -15.33 38.73
N VAL A 140 -7.61 -15.55 37.43
CA VAL A 140 -6.76 -14.90 36.41
C VAL A 140 -7.10 -13.41 36.27
N PHE A 141 -8.38 -13.03 36.34
CA PHE A 141 -8.78 -11.62 36.32
C PHE A 141 -8.35 -10.85 37.58
N HIS A 142 -8.34 -11.48 38.76
CA HIS A 142 -7.82 -10.85 39.98
C HIS A 142 -6.34 -10.47 39.89
N LEU A 143 -5.50 -11.31 39.29
CA LEU A 143 -4.07 -11.01 39.10
C LEU A 143 -3.84 -9.90 38.06
N ALA A 144 -4.66 -9.84 37.00
CA ALA A 144 -4.60 -8.76 36.02
C ALA A 144 -5.00 -7.38 36.61
N ALA A 145 -6.01 -7.35 37.49
CA ALA A 145 -6.47 -6.11 38.14
C ALA A 145 -5.43 -5.50 39.10
N VAL A 146 -4.69 -6.34 39.83
CA VAL A 146 -3.58 -5.89 40.70
C VAL A 146 -2.40 -5.37 39.87
N GLY A 147 -2.18 -5.88 38.65
CA GLY A 147 -1.18 -5.34 37.73
C GLY A 147 -1.57 -3.98 37.14
N MET A 148 -2.81 -3.81 36.68
CA MET A 148 -3.25 -2.58 36.00
C MET A 148 -3.36 -1.35 36.91
N THR A 149 -3.60 -1.54 38.20
CA THR A 149 -3.65 -0.44 39.18
C THR A 149 -2.29 0.21 39.45
N GLY A 150 -1.18 -0.48 39.14
CA GLY A 150 0.18 0.05 39.31
C GLY A 150 0.60 1.09 38.25
N GLN A 151 0.00 1.08 37.05
CA GLN A 151 0.48 1.87 35.91
C GLN A 151 -0.27 3.21 35.71
N TYR A 152 -1.48 3.36 36.25
CA TYR A 152 -2.35 4.53 36.04
C TYR A 152 -2.27 5.61 37.14
N ALA A 153 -1.44 5.42 38.18
CA ALA A 153 -1.35 6.29 39.35
C ALA A 153 -0.54 7.60 39.14
N HIS A 154 -0.62 8.22 37.96
CA HIS A 154 0.08 9.49 37.64
C HIS A 154 -0.80 10.57 36.98
N ASN A 155 -2.01 10.79 37.50
CA ASN A 155 -2.75 12.04 37.27
C ASN A 155 -3.52 12.50 38.51
N ARG A 156 -2.88 13.32 39.37
CA ARG A 156 -3.54 13.89 40.55
C ARG A 156 -4.35 15.14 40.20
N LYS A 157 -5.64 14.96 39.88
CA LYS A 157 -6.68 15.99 40.15
C LYS A 157 -8.14 15.48 40.08
N ALA A 158 -8.38 14.28 40.60
CA ALA A 158 -9.74 13.76 40.81
C ALA A 158 -9.80 12.91 42.09
N CYS A 159 -9.66 13.54 43.27
CA CYS A 159 -10.07 12.91 44.52
C CYS A 159 -11.58 13.13 44.68
N MET A 160 -12.40 12.20 44.17
CA MET A 160 -13.77 12.05 44.66
C MET A 160 -13.75 11.41 46.04
N ASP A 161 -14.73 11.77 46.87
CA ASP A 161 -14.84 11.32 48.26
C ASP A 161 -15.21 9.81 48.29
N ILE A 162 -14.28 8.98 48.76
CA ILE A 162 -14.38 7.51 48.71
C ILE A 162 -15.53 6.97 49.59
N ASN A 163 -16.11 7.79 50.46
CA ASN A 163 -17.18 7.38 51.38
C ASN A 163 -18.58 7.27 50.73
N ALA A 164 -18.75 7.58 49.44
CA ALA A 164 -20.05 7.59 48.77
C ALA A 164 -20.41 6.32 47.96
N ILE A 165 -19.47 5.38 47.76
CA ILE A 165 -19.71 4.19 46.91
C ILE A 165 -20.32 3.05 47.75
N GLY A 166 -21.64 3.09 47.90
CA GLY A 166 -22.41 1.94 48.40
C GLY A 166 -22.50 0.83 47.35
N THR A 167 -21.78 -0.27 47.57
CA THR A 167 -22.01 -1.60 46.96
C THR A 167 -22.31 -1.63 45.45
N MET A 168 -21.44 -1.02 44.62
CA MET A 168 -21.39 -1.34 43.18
C MET A 168 -20.47 -2.53 42.94
N ASN A 169 -20.95 -3.52 42.18
CA ASN A 169 -20.13 -4.64 41.73
C ASN A 169 -19.17 -4.17 40.61
N LEU A 170 -18.00 -4.81 40.46
CA LEU A 170 -17.07 -4.61 39.34
C LEU A 170 -17.76 -4.75 37.97
N LEU A 171 -18.78 -5.62 37.87
CA LEU A 171 -19.62 -5.77 36.68
C LEU A 171 -20.51 -4.56 36.38
N ASP A 172 -20.89 -3.76 37.37
CA ASP A 172 -21.70 -2.56 37.15
C ASP A 172 -20.81 -1.32 37.01
N TRP A 173 -19.65 -1.32 37.67
CA TRP A 173 -18.59 -0.32 37.45
C TRP A 173 -18.00 -0.38 36.04
N SER A 174 -17.71 -1.58 35.52
CA SER A 174 -17.26 -1.74 34.13
C SER A 174 -18.34 -1.31 33.13
N LYS A 175 -19.61 -1.72 33.33
CA LYS A 175 -20.74 -1.22 32.52
C LYS A 175 -20.85 0.30 32.54
N GLN A 176 -20.62 0.95 33.69
CA GLN A 176 -20.69 2.41 33.79
C GLN A 176 -19.53 3.09 33.05
N ILE A 177 -18.29 2.58 33.16
CA ILE A 177 -17.15 3.07 32.35
C ILE A 177 -17.40 2.91 30.84
N HIS A 178 -18.04 1.80 30.43
CA HIS A 178 -18.45 1.60 29.05
C HIS A 178 -19.58 2.53 28.61
N ALA A 179 -20.47 2.95 29.51
CA ALA A 179 -21.55 3.91 29.22
C ALA A 179 -21.05 5.35 29.00
N ASP A 180 -19.94 5.73 29.63
CA ASP A 180 -19.34 7.07 29.52
C ASP A 180 -18.33 7.18 28.35
N SER A 181 -17.84 6.05 27.82
CA SER A 181 -16.87 6.03 26.72
C SER A 181 -17.50 6.52 25.42
N SER A 182 -16.97 7.58 24.80
CA SER A 182 -17.55 8.14 23.57
C SER A 182 -16.54 8.90 22.70
N PHE A 183 -16.81 9.00 21.40
CA PHE A 183 -16.07 9.89 20.50
C PHE A 183 -17.05 10.60 19.57
N LYS A 184 -17.02 11.94 19.55
CA LYS A 184 -17.98 12.76 18.79
C LYS A 184 -17.38 14.06 18.28
N ILE A 185 -18.07 14.67 17.32
CA ILE A 185 -17.74 16.00 16.79
C ILE A 185 -18.55 17.04 17.56
N ASP A 186 -17.87 18.04 18.11
CA ASP A 186 -18.47 19.26 18.63
C ASP A 186 -18.43 20.32 17.53
N THR A 187 -19.57 20.50 16.87
CA THR A 187 -19.73 21.46 15.77
C THR A 187 -19.81 22.92 16.23
N THR A 188 -19.97 23.17 17.54
CA THR A 188 -20.03 24.52 18.11
C THR A 188 -18.63 25.08 18.34
N ASN A 189 -17.71 24.24 18.82
CA ASN A 189 -16.32 24.64 19.10
C ASN A 189 -15.31 24.13 18.06
N HIS A 190 -15.77 23.51 16.97
CA HIS A 190 -14.94 23.00 15.87
C HIS A 190 -13.85 22.02 16.32
N GLN A 191 -14.20 21.07 17.19
CA GLN A 191 -13.28 20.14 17.86
C GLN A 191 -13.85 18.72 17.91
N PHE A 192 -13.00 17.75 18.28
CA PHE A 192 -13.48 16.45 18.73
C PHE A 192 -13.70 16.47 20.25
N LEU A 193 -14.63 15.63 20.71
CA LEU A 193 -14.75 15.27 22.12
C LEU A 193 -14.47 13.77 22.26
N LEU A 194 -13.55 13.42 23.15
CA LEU A 194 -13.30 12.06 23.62
C LEU A 194 -13.78 11.99 25.06
N ASP A 195 -14.75 11.11 25.33
CA ASP A 195 -15.35 10.94 26.66
C ASP A 195 -15.79 12.31 27.26
N ASP A 196 -16.51 13.08 26.43
CA ASP A 196 -16.96 14.46 26.69
C ASP A 196 -15.87 15.53 26.93
N GLN A 197 -14.58 15.20 26.80
CA GLN A 197 -13.47 16.16 26.93
C GLN A 197 -12.90 16.61 25.57
N PRO A 198 -12.51 17.89 25.42
CA PRO A 198 -11.83 18.38 24.22
C PRO A 198 -10.63 17.52 23.82
N PHE A 199 -10.67 17.00 22.60
CA PHE A 199 -9.68 16.07 22.07
C PHE A 199 -9.12 16.52 20.73
N ARG A 200 -7.84 16.18 20.54
CA ARG A 200 -7.09 16.43 19.31
C ARG A 200 -6.09 15.29 19.12
N TYR A 201 -6.00 14.76 17.91
CA TYR A 201 -5.01 13.73 17.60
C TYR A 201 -3.86 14.24 16.75
N LEU A 202 -2.69 13.66 17.03
CA LEU A 202 -1.59 13.51 16.08
C LEU A 202 -1.43 12.00 15.89
N ALA A 203 -1.80 11.54 14.71
CA ALA A 203 -1.81 10.13 14.34
C ALA A 203 -0.64 9.79 13.41
N GLY A 204 -0.27 8.53 13.36
CA GLY A 204 0.67 8.01 12.35
C GLY A 204 0.02 6.91 11.54
N GLU A 205 0.04 7.00 10.21
CA GLU A 205 -0.44 5.92 9.36
C GLU A 205 0.58 4.78 9.31
N ILE A 206 0.08 3.56 9.50
CA ILE A 206 0.86 2.33 9.62
C ILE A 206 0.07 1.13 9.12
N HIS A 207 0.66 0.38 8.19
CA HIS A 207 -0.02 -0.72 7.49
C HIS A 207 0.44 -2.06 8.07
N TYR A 208 -0.37 -2.66 8.94
CA TYR A 208 -0.02 -3.92 9.62
C TYR A 208 0.34 -5.05 8.64
N PHE A 209 -0.25 -5.05 7.45
CA PHE A 209 -0.01 -6.00 6.36
C PHE A 209 1.33 -5.81 5.62
N ARG A 210 1.97 -4.64 5.75
CA ARG A 210 3.33 -4.35 5.24
C ARG A 210 4.43 -4.66 6.28
N ILE A 211 4.06 -5.26 7.42
CA ILE A 211 4.94 -5.46 8.59
C ILE A 211 4.74 -6.89 9.13
N PRO A 212 5.80 -7.70 9.30
CA PRO A 212 5.66 -9.01 9.96
C PRO A 212 5.10 -8.86 11.39
N ALA A 213 4.13 -9.71 11.78
CA ALA A 213 3.43 -9.56 13.07
C ALA A 213 4.35 -9.58 14.31
N THR A 214 5.50 -10.25 14.20
CA THR A 214 6.56 -10.26 15.22
C THR A 214 7.23 -8.90 15.43
N LYS A 215 6.94 -7.89 14.59
CA LYS A 215 7.51 -6.54 14.63
C LYS A 215 6.49 -5.44 14.92
N TRP A 216 5.18 -5.71 14.87
CA TRP A 216 4.13 -4.71 15.14
C TRP A 216 4.37 -3.92 16.42
N GLU A 217 4.68 -4.61 17.53
CA GLU A 217 4.96 -4.01 18.84
C GLU A 217 6.13 -3.00 18.82
N ASP A 218 7.21 -3.29 18.07
CA ASP A 218 8.33 -2.36 17.92
C ASP A 218 7.92 -1.11 17.13
N ARG A 219 7.13 -1.28 16.06
CA ARG A 219 6.64 -0.15 15.24
C ARG A 219 5.69 0.74 16.02
N LEU A 220 4.74 0.14 16.74
CA LEU A 220 3.79 0.87 17.60
C LEU A 220 4.50 1.62 18.72
N LYS A 221 5.53 1.02 19.35
CA LYS A 221 6.40 1.72 20.30
C LYS A 221 7.15 2.90 19.69
N ARG A 222 7.63 2.79 18.45
CA ARG A 222 8.29 3.90 17.73
C ARG A 222 7.32 5.02 17.40
N VAL A 223 6.11 4.71 16.91
CA VAL A 223 5.01 5.68 16.72
C VAL A 223 4.70 6.39 18.04
N ARG A 224 4.54 5.65 19.14
CA ARG A 224 4.30 6.24 20.47
C ARG A 224 5.49 7.08 20.95
N SER A 225 6.72 6.71 20.59
CA SER A 225 7.93 7.47 20.89
C SER A 225 8.00 8.82 20.16
N MET A 226 7.23 9.06 19.10
CA MET A 226 7.10 10.40 18.53
C MET A 226 6.24 11.32 19.39
N GLY A 227 5.44 10.78 20.33
CA GLY A 227 4.43 11.53 21.08
C GLY A 227 3.02 11.46 20.46
N LEU A 228 2.85 10.71 19.37
CA LEU A 228 1.56 10.46 18.71
C LEU A 228 0.59 9.71 19.64
N ASN A 229 -0.70 10.00 19.55
CA ASN A 229 -1.74 9.44 20.40
C ASN A 229 -2.77 8.58 19.64
N ALA A 230 -2.58 8.42 18.32
CA ALA A 230 -3.40 7.56 17.49
C ALA A 230 -2.58 6.96 16.34
N ILE A 231 -3.15 5.97 15.67
CA ILE A 231 -2.69 5.42 14.40
C ILE A 231 -3.81 5.43 13.37
N THR A 232 -3.45 5.56 12.10
CA THR A 232 -4.36 5.37 10.97
C THR A 232 -4.05 4.02 10.33
N VAL A 233 -5.09 3.21 10.07
CA VAL A 233 -4.94 1.81 9.65
C VAL A 233 -5.93 1.48 8.52
N PRO A 234 -5.46 1.22 7.29
CA PRO A 234 -6.31 0.72 6.21
C PRO A 234 -6.50 -0.79 6.26
N VAL A 235 -7.56 -1.26 5.59
CA VAL A 235 -7.98 -2.67 5.56
C VAL A 235 -8.04 -3.17 4.10
N PRO A 236 -7.01 -3.88 3.60
CA PRO A 236 -6.98 -4.41 2.24
C PRO A 236 -7.91 -5.62 2.10
N TRP A 237 -9.02 -5.45 1.39
CA TRP A 237 -10.01 -6.52 1.18
C TRP A 237 -9.40 -7.71 0.42
N ASN A 238 -8.66 -7.45 -0.66
CA ASN A 238 -8.00 -8.48 -1.46
C ASN A 238 -7.10 -9.42 -0.67
N LEU A 239 -6.33 -8.89 0.28
CA LEU A 239 -5.42 -9.67 1.13
C LEU A 239 -6.18 -10.53 2.15
N HIS A 240 -7.28 -10.01 2.71
CA HIS A 240 -8.14 -10.79 3.60
C HIS A 240 -8.94 -11.86 2.86
N GLN A 241 -9.35 -11.63 1.62
CA GLN A 241 -10.20 -12.52 0.82
C GLN A 241 -9.60 -12.78 -0.57
N ILE A 242 -8.51 -13.55 -0.59
CA ILE A 242 -7.74 -13.92 -1.79
C ILE A 242 -8.62 -14.54 -2.88
N GLU A 243 -9.55 -15.42 -2.48
CA GLU A 243 -10.45 -16.17 -3.37
C GLU A 243 -11.91 -15.85 -3.08
N TYR A 244 -12.78 -15.85 -4.09
CA TYR A 244 -14.20 -15.51 -3.92
C TYR A 244 -14.89 -16.34 -2.84
N GLU A 245 -14.69 -17.66 -2.89
CA GLU A 245 -15.30 -18.63 -1.97
C GLU A 245 -14.59 -18.68 -0.60
N SER A 246 -13.47 -17.98 -0.41
CA SER A 246 -12.76 -17.97 0.86
C SER A 246 -13.49 -17.14 1.92
N ILE A 247 -13.55 -17.67 3.15
CA ILE A 247 -13.92 -16.87 4.32
C ILE A 247 -12.75 -15.93 4.61
N PRO A 248 -12.98 -14.61 4.82
CA PRO A 248 -11.86 -13.69 4.99
C PRO A 248 -11.00 -14.00 6.23
N ASP A 249 -9.69 -14.09 6.01
CA ASP A 249 -8.70 -14.42 7.04
C ASP A 249 -8.30 -13.18 7.86
N PHE A 250 -8.21 -13.38 9.18
CA PHE A 250 -7.76 -12.38 10.15
C PHE A 250 -6.82 -13.03 11.18
N THR A 251 -5.92 -13.90 10.72
CA THR A 251 -4.97 -14.63 11.58
C THR A 251 -3.52 -14.34 11.19
N GLY A 252 -2.57 -14.65 12.08
CA GLY A 252 -1.14 -14.48 11.81
C GLY A 252 -0.75 -13.04 11.47
N ASN A 253 -0.23 -12.82 10.26
CA ASN A 253 0.10 -11.48 9.74
C ASN A 253 -1.13 -10.67 9.29
N LEU A 254 -2.32 -11.27 9.25
CA LEU A 254 -3.59 -10.63 8.87
C LEU A 254 -4.49 -10.30 10.07
N ASP A 255 -4.02 -10.55 11.30
CA ASP A 255 -4.77 -10.31 12.54
C ASP A 255 -4.87 -8.82 12.90
N LEU A 256 -5.73 -8.13 12.15
CA LEU A 256 -6.11 -6.73 12.35
C LEU A 256 -6.58 -6.44 13.78
N PHE A 257 -7.33 -7.36 14.40
CA PHE A 257 -7.92 -7.13 15.72
C PHE A 257 -6.85 -7.17 16.81
N LYS A 258 -5.92 -8.11 16.72
CA LYS A 258 -4.72 -8.13 17.58
C LYS A 258 -3.81 -6.94 17.34
N PHE A 259 -3.66 -6.47 16.10
CA PHE A 259 -2.91 -5.24 15.82
C PHE A 259 -3.54 -4.01 16.49
N ILE A 260 -4.87 -3.86 16.40
CA ILE A 260 -5.63 -2.79 17.05
C ILE A 260 -5.52 -2.88 18.58
N GLN A 261 -5.63 -4.09 19.16
CA GLN A 261 -5.43 -4.29 20.60
C GLN A 261 -4.01 -3.90 21.03
N MET A 262 -2.98 -4.34 20.28
CA MET A 262 -1.59 -4.00 20.55
C MET A 262 -1.33 -2.48 20.44
N ALA A 263 -2.04 -1.77 19.56
CA ALA A 263 -2.01 -0.31 19.51
C ALA A 263 -2.61 0.32 20.79
N GLN A 264 -3.75 -0.19 21.25
CA GLN A 264 -4.36 0.24 22.51
C GLN A 264 -3.45 -0.01 23.71
N ASP A 265 -2.79 -1.17 23.78
CA ASP A 265 -1.85 -1.54 24.84
C ASP A 265 -0.62 -0.61 24.87
N ASN A 266 -0.25 -0.02 23.72
CA ASN A 266 0.78 1.01 23.59
C ASN A 266 0.26 2.46 23.80
N GLY A 267 -1.00 2.63 24.19
CA GLY A 267 -1.63 3.93 24.43
C GLY A 267 -1.92 4.72 23.15
N LEU A 268 -2.24 4.03 22.05
CA LEU A 268 -2.61 4.61 20.76
C LEU A 268 -4.08 4.28 20.44
N TYR A 269 -4.87 5.30 20.12
CA TYR A 269 -6.18 5.14 19.51
C TYR A 269 -6.09 4.73 18.03
N THR A 270 -7.20 4.29 17.42
CA THR A 270 -7.23 3.89 16.00
C THR A 270 -8.21 4.72 15.18
N LEU A 271 -7.76 5.16 14.01
CA LEU A 271 -8.55 5.74 12.93
C LEU A 271 -8.58 4.68 11.81
N ILE A 272 -9.68 3.95 11.66
CA ILE A 272 -9.76 2.80 10.75
C ILE A 272 -10.20 3.26 9.35
N ARG A 273 -9.55 2.82 8.27
CA ARG A 273 -10.01 3.08 6.89
C ARG A 273 -10.63 1.80 6.31
N LEU A 274 -11.96 1.79 6.17
CA LEU A 274 -12.76 0.59 5.88
C LEU A 274 -12.72 0.13 4.41
N GLY A 275 -12.18 0.95 3.51
CA GLY A 275 -12.25 0.75 2.07
C GLY A 275 -13.66 1.03 1.51
N PRO A 276 -14.18 0.22 0.57
CA PRO A 276 -13.61 -1.04 0.06
C PRO A 276 -12.33 -0.85 -0.77
N TYR A 277 -12.17 0.33 -1.39
CA TYR A 277 -10.94 0.76 -2.05
C TYR A 277 -10.11 1.62 -1.09
N ILE A 278 -8.81 1.35 -1.01
CA ILE A 278 -7.86 2.04 -0.10
C ILE A 278 -6.72 2.77 -0.84
N ALA A 279 -6.54 2.57 -2.15
CA ALA A 279 -5.32 2.97 -2.88
C ALA A 279 -4.03 2.45 -2.20
N ASP A 280 -3.36 3.30 -1.42
CA ASP A 280 -2.15 3.02 -0.64
C ASP A 280 -1.02 2.37 -1.45
N GLU A 281 -0.98 2.61 -2.76
CA GLU A 281 -0.10 1.93 -3.72
C GLU A 281 -0.03 0.42 -3.50
N TRP A 282 -1.17 -0.15 -3.14
CA TRP A 282 -1.38 -1.57 -2.93
C TRP A 282 -2.03 -2.18 -4.17
N GLU A 283 -1.82 -3.47 -4.38
CA GLU A 283 -2.36 -4.19 -5.51
C GLU A 283 -3.89 -3.98 -5.66
N ASN A 284 -4.31 -3.62 -6.87
CA ASN A 284 -5.67 -3.19 -7.25
C ASN A 284 -6.35 -2.21 -6.25
N GLY A 285 -5.55 -1.39 -5.55
CA GLY A 285 -6.01 -0.48 -4.50
C GLY A 285 -6.78 -1.17 -3.36
N GLY A 286 -6.49 -2.44 -3.09
CA GLY A 286 -7.15 -3.27 -2.09
C GLY A 286 -8.38 -4.05 -2.59
N LEU A 287 -8.83 -3.86 -3.83
CA LEU A 287 -9.98 -4.59 -4.38
C LEU A 287 -9.58 -6.00 -4.87
N PRO A 288 -10.33 -7.07 -4.53
CA PRO A 288 -9.99 -8.43 -4.98
C PRO A 288 -10.03 -8.59 -6.51
N TRP A 289 -9.05 -9.31 -7.07
CA TRP A 289 -8.94 -9.59 -8.50
C TRP A 289 -10.20 -10.29 -9.05
N TRP A 290 -10.81 -11.17 -8.26
CA TRP A 290 -11.97 -11.97 -8.69
C TRP A 290 -13.22 -11.13 -8.96
N LEU A 291 -13.28 -9.86 -8.54
CA LEU A 291 -14.35 -8.94 -8.92
C LEU A 291 -14.42 -8.74 -10.43
N ILE A 292 -13.28 -8.82 -11.14
CA ILE A 292 -13.18 -8.70 -12.61
C ILE A 292 -14.03 -9.78 -13.31
N LYS A 293 -14.21 -10.94 -12.68
CA LYS A 293 -15.03 -12.04 -13.21
C LYS A 293 -16.53 -11.81 -13.07
N ASN A 294 -16.97 -10.91 -12.17
CA ASN A 294 -18.39 -10.61 -12.00
C ASN A 294 -18.84 -9.62 -13.09
N THR A 295 -19.26 -10.17 -14.23
CA THR A 295 -19.68 -9.40 -15.43
C THR A 295 -20.90 -8.50 -15.21
N HIS A 296 -21.60 -8.60 -14.06
CA HIS A 296 -22.65 -7.66 -13.67
C HIS A 296 -22.08 -6.35 -13.06
N ILE A 297 -20.80 -6.32 -12.68
CA ILE A 297 -20.07 -5.12 -12.29
C ILE A 297 -19.69 -4.33 -13.54
N THR A 298 -20.60 -3.48 -13.99
CA THR A 298 -20.38 -2.57 -15.14
C THR A 298 -19.58 -1.32 -14.78
N LYS A 299 -19.47 -1.01 -13.48
CA LYS A 299 -18.75 0.16 -12.96
C LYS A 299 -18.32 -0.08 -11.52
N TYR A 300 -17.01 -0.02 -11.28
CA TYR A 300 -16.41 -0.08 -9.94
C TYR A 300 -16.60 1.24 -9.21
N ARG A 301 -16.57 1.19 -7.87
CA ARG A 301 -16.64 2.38 -6.99
C ARG A 301 -17.85 3.27 -7.34
N SER A 302 -19.01 2.63 -7.50
CA SER A 302 -20.28 3.30 -7.84
C SER A 302 -21.47 2.53 -7.28
N SER A 303 -22.67 3.07 -7.47
CA SER A 303 -23.97 2.50 -7.07
C SER A 303 -24.39 1.27 -7.91
N ASN A 304 -23.48 0.69 -8.69
CA ASN A 304 -23.73 -0.57 -9.40
C ASN A 304 -24.11 -1.64 -8.37
N LEU A 305 -25.28 -2.26 -8.56
CA LEU A 305 -25.86 -3.18 -7.58
C LEU A 305 -24.99 -4.42 -7.33
N ALA A 306 -24.29 -4.93 -8.34
CA ALA A 306 -23.38 -6.07 -8.17
C ALA A 306 -22.15 -5.66 -7.34
N PHE A 307 -21.53 -4.51 -7.64
CA PHE A 307 -20.40 -3.99 -6.85
C PHE A 307 -20.79 -3.74 -5.39
N ILE A 308 -21.92 -3.06 -5.16
CA ILE A 308 -22.47 -2.85 -3.81
C ILE A 308 -22.79 -4.17 -3.11
N ALA A 309 -23.27 -5.20 -3.81
CA ALA A 309 -23.52 -6.51 -3.22
C ALA A 309 -22.22 -7.16 -2.72
N GLU A 310 -21.14 -7.18 -3.52
CA GLU A 310 -19.85 -7.74 -3.09
C GLU A 310 -19.25 -6.96 -1.91
N VAL A 311 -19.28 -5.62 -1.96
CA VAL A 311 -18.84 -4.77 -0.83
C VAL A 311 -19.68 -5.04 0.42
N SER A 312 -20.99 -5.27 0.25
CA SER A 312 -21.89 -5.60 1.37
C SER A 312 -21.58 -6.97 1.99
N GLN A 313 -21.20 -7.96 1.17
CA GLN A 313 -20.74 -9.26 1.66
C GLN A 313 -19.44 -9.14 2.45
N TRP A 314 -18.45 -8.41 1.92
CA TRP A 314 -17.19 -8.14 2.60
C TRP A 314 -17.38 -7.45 3.95
N TRP A 315 -18.13 -6.35 3.98
CA TRP A 315 -18.39 -5.59 5.21
C TRP A 315 -19.26 -6.35 6.21
N ASN A 316 -20.03 -7.36 5.79
CA ASN A 316 -20.72 -8.28 6.69
C ASN A 316 -19.75 -9.21 7.46
N TYR A 317 -18.53 -9.45 6.96
CA TYR A 317 -17.46 -10.12 7.71
C TYR A 317 -16.63 -9.16 8.57
N LEU A 318 -16.29 -7.98 8.03
CA LEU A 318 -15.40 -7.02 8.69
C LEU A 318 -16.08 -6.25 9.83
N LEU A 319 -17.20 -5.60 9.55
CA LEU A 319 -17.77 -4.59 10.46
C LEU A 319 -18.32 -5.16 11.77
N PRO A 320 -18.96 -6.35 11.82
CA PRO A 320 -19.36 -6.95 13.10
C PRO A 320 -18.19 -7.26 14.03
N LYS A 321 -16.99 -7.51 13.49
CA LYS A 321 -15.76 -7.75 14.28
C LYS A 321 -15.10 -6.44 14.74
N LEU A 322 -15.24 -5.35 13.97
CA LEU A 322 -14.79 -4.02 14.39
C LEU A 322 -15.75 -3.36 15.40
N ALA A 323 -17.04 -3.68 15.38
CA ALA A 323 -18.03 -3.05 16.25
C ALA A 323 -17.67 -3.07 17.75
N PRO A 324 -17.22 -4.19 18.37
CA PRO A 324 -16.77 -4.20 19.77
C PRO A 324 -15.55 -3.30 20.05
N LEU A 325 -14.73 -3.01 19.04
CA LEU A 325 -13.52 -2.18 19.17
C LEU A 325 -13.79 -0.68 19.00
N MET A 326 -15.03 -0.27 18.72
CA MET A 326 -15.42 1.14 18.66
C MET A 326 -15.38 1.80 20.05
N ARG A 327 -15.01 3.08 20.14
CA ARG A 327 -14.87 3.83 21.41
C ARG A 327 -16.11 3.76 22.29
N LYS A 328 -17.29 3.89 21.69
CA LYS A 328 -18.59 3.76 22.37
C LYS A 328 -18.87 2.41 23.04
N ASN A 329 -18.13 1.37 22.63
CA ASN A 329 -18.21 0.02 23.18
C ASN A 329 -16.98 -0.27 24.07
N GLY A 330 -16.20 0.77 24.44
CA GLY A 330 -15.00 0.69 25.27
C GLY A 330 -13.67 0.52 24.52
N GLY A 331 -13.70 0.27 23.20
CA GLY A 331 -12.50 0.00 22.41
C GLY A 331 -11.68 1.23 22.00
N PRO A 332 -10.62 1.06 21.20
CA PRO A 332 -9.72 2.13 20.78
C PRO A 332 -10.09 2.83 19.46
N ILE A 333 -11.05 2.33 18.67
CA ILE A 333 -11.39 2.90 17.36
C ILE A 333 -12.27 4.15 17.57
N LEU A 334 -11.75 5.33 17.19
CA LEU A 334 -12.44 6.61 17.36
C LEU A 334 -13.37 6.93 16.19
N MET A 335 -12.89 6.75 14.96
CA MET A 335 -13.57 7.14 13.72
C MET A 335 -13.20 6.20 12.57
N ALA A 336 -14.09 6.12 11.57
CA ALA A 336 -13.98 5.20 10.45
C ALA A 336 -14.10 5.91 9.10
N GLN A 337 -13.12 5.72 8.21
CA GLN A 337 -13.16 6.25 6.85
C GLN A 337 -14.03 5.34 5.98
N ILE A 338 -14.87 5.94 5.15
CA ILE A 338 -15.46 5.25 3.99
C ILE A 338 -14.81 5.75 2.71
N GLU A 339 -14.57 4.85 1.76
CA GLU A 339 -13.90 5.15 0.50
C GLU A 339 -12.52 5.83 0.68
N HIS A 340 -11.88 6.23 -0.41
CA HIS A 340 -10.59 6.93 -0.38
C HIS A 340 -10.30 7.70 -1.67
N TYR A 341 -10.04 9.01 -1.57
CA TYR A 341 -9.87 9.91 -2.72
C TYR A 341 -11.01 9.78 -3.75
N TYR A 342 -12.25 9.68 -3.29
CA TYR A 342 -13.36 9.43 -4.20
C TYR A 342 -13.60 10.60 -5.17
N GLY A 343 -13.37 11.83 -4.71
CA GLY A 343 -13.49 13.03 -5.52
C GLY A 343 -12.53 13.05 -6.71
N SER A 344 -11.33 12.47 -6.58
CA SER A 344 -10.35 12.41 -7.68
C SER A 344 -10.76 11.47 -8.81
N THR A 345 -11.69 10.54 -8.57
CA THR A 345 -12.21 9.63 -9.61
C THR A 345 -13.02 10.34 -10.70
N GLY A 346 -13.55 11.52 -10.40
CA GLY A 346 -14.53 12.21 -11.25
C GLY A 346 -15.89 11.50 -11.40
N ILE A 347 -16.09 10.32 -10.78
CA ILE A 347 -17.33 9.55 -10.89
C ILE A 347 -18.49 10.28 -10.19
N CYS A 348 -18.21 10.88 -9.02
CA CYS A 348 -19.14 11.73 -8.28
C CYS A 348 -20.49 11.06 -7.91
N ASP A 349 -20.53 9.72 -7.79
CA ASP A 349 -21.73 8.96 -7.43
C ASP A 349 -22.01 9.10 -5.93
N GLN A 350 -22.97 9.97 -5.60
CA GLN A 350 -23.35 10.26 -4.21
C GLN A 350 -24.18 9.13 -3.58
N ASP A 351 -24.95 8.39 -4.38
CA ASP A 351 -25.76 7.26 -3.90
C ASP A 351 -24.87 6.09 -3.48
N TYR A 352 -23.75 5.86 -4.17
CA TYR A 352 -22.69 4.94 -3.75
C TYR A 352 -22.15 5.27 -2.36
N LEU A 353 -21.67 6.51 -2.16
CA LEU A 353 -21.09 6.91 -0.89
C LEU A 353 -22.11 6.89 0.26
N LEU A 354 -23.36 7.27 -0.02
CA LEU A 354 -24.45 7.20 0.96
C LEU A 354 -24.81 5.75 1.32
N GLN A 355 -24.75 4.81 0.36
CA GLN A 355 -24.93 3.38 0.64
C GLN A 355 -23.82 2.84 1.54
N LEU A 356 -22.55 3.19 1.28
CA LEU A 356 -21.44 2.86 2.19
C LEU A 356 -21.66 3.47 3.58
N ALA A 357 -22.03 4.75 3.66
CA ALA A 357 -22.30 5.43 4.93
C ALA A 357 -23.36 4.72 5.78
N ASN A 358 -24.47 4.33 5.14
CA ASN A 358 -25.58 3.65 5.78
C ASN A 358 -25.21 2.21 6.17
N LEU A 359 -24.44 1.50 5.35
CA LEU A 359 -23.95 0.16 5.65
C LEU A 359 -22.97 0.17 6.83
N ALA A 360 -22.06 1.16 6.90
CA ALA A 360 -21.18 1.35 8.04
C ALA A 360 -21.99 1.63 9.32
N LYS A 361 -22.94 2.57 9.28
CA LYS A 361 -23.82 2.90 10.41
C LYS A 361 -24.74 1.74 10.84
N LYS A 362 -25.12 0.84 9.94
CA LYS A 362 -25.90 -0.37 10.26
C LYS A 362 -25.18 -1.27 11.28
N TYR A 363 -23.86 -1.46 11.14
CA TYR A 363 -23.07 -2.34 12.02
C TYR A 363 -22.35 -1.59 13.14
N LEU A 364 -21.80 -0.41 12.85
CA LEU A 364 -21.05 0.40 13.81
C LEU A 364 -21.95 1.35 14.62
N GLY A 365 -23.24 1.47 14.27
CA GLY A 365 -24.24 2.36 14.87
C GLY A 365 -24.22 3.79 14.31
N ASN A 366 -25.30 4.54 14.54
CA ASN A 366 -25.51 5.87 13.96
C ASN A 366 -24.60 6.98 14.51
N ASP A 367 -24.03 6.75 15.69
CA ASP A 367 -23.16 7.66 16.45
C ASP A 367 -21.68 7.54 16.07
N VAL A 368 -21.30 6.59 15.21
CA VAL A 368 -19.94 6.50 14.67
C VAL A 368 -19.56 7.77 13.90
N VAL A 369 -18.40 8.34 14.23
CA VAL A 369 -17.80 9.40 13.42
C VAL A 369 -17.27 8.78 12.13
N LEU A 370 -18.04 8.91 11.05
CA LEU A 370 -17.57 8.62 9.70
C LEU A 370 -16.82 9.82 9.12
N TYR A 371 -15.79 9.55 8.32
CA TYR A 371 -15.09 10.56 7.55
C TYR A 371 -14.77 10.11 6.12
N SER A 372 -14.48 11.07 5.24
CA SER A 372 -13.87 10.85 3.91
C SER A 372 -12.60 11.69 3.78
N VAL A 373 -11.69 11.32 2.87
CA VAL A 373 -10.46 12.09 2.60
C VAL A 373 -10.31 12.31 1.09
N ASP A 374 -10.04 13.56 0.73
CA ASP A 374 -9.80 14.00 -0.64
C ASP A 374 -8.73 15.09 -0.68
N MET A 375 -8.18 15.35 -1.86
CA MET A 375 -7.26 16.47 -2.09
C MET A 375 -7.93 17.82 -1.74
N PRO A 376 -7.20 18.82 -1.20
CA PRO A 376 -7.76 20.08 -0.74
C PRO A 376 -8.09 21.04 -1.90
N MET A 377 -8.99 20.61 -2.78
CA MET A 377 -9.52 21.35 -3.93
C MET A 377 -11.03 21.18 -3.98
N MET A 378 -11.77 22.28 -4.06
CA MET A 378 -13.24 22.27 -3.99
C MET A 378 -13.95 21.27 -4.92
N PRO A 379 -13.56 21.03 -6.20
CA PRO A 379 -14.23 20.04 -7.04
C PRO A 379 -14.12 18.60 -6.49
N PHE A 380 -12.93 18.21 -6.00
CA PHE A 380 -12.72 16.89 -5.41
C PHE A 380 -13.47 16.76 -4.09
N LEU A 381 -13.35 17.76 -3.20
CA LEU A 381 -14.05 17.78 -1.92
C LEU A 381 -15.58 17.79 -2.09
N GLN A 382 -16.12 18.40 -3.15
CA GLN A 382 -17.57 18.34 -3.45
C GLN A 382 -18.00 16.94 -3.88
N CYS A 383 -17.23 16.25 -4.73
CA CYS A 383 -17.57 14.91 -5.19
C CYS A 383 -17.34 13.79 -4.16
N GLY A 384 -16.35 13.93 -3.26
CA GLY A 384 -16.08 12.96 -2.18
C GLY A 384 -16.77 13.25 -0.84
N ARG A 385 -17.50 14.37 -0.73
CA ARG A 385 -18.36 14.67 0.43
C ARG A 385 -19.58 13.76 0.45
N VAL A 386 -20.05 13.44 1.65
CA VAL A 386 -21.38 12.87 1.92
C VAL A 386 -22.06 13.67 3.02
N PRO A 387 -23.38 13.92 2.97
CA PRO A 387 -24.11 14.51 4.09
C PRO A 387 -23.98 13.67 5.38
N GLY A 388 -23.66 14.32 6.51
CA GLY A 388 -23.53 13.63 7.80
C GLY A 388 -22.26 12.76 7.95
N ILE A 389 -21.22 13.08 7.18
CA ILE A 389 -19.85 12.55 7.25
C ILE A 389 -18.89 13.75 7.32
N LEU A 390 -17.79 13.63 8.06
CA LEU A 390 -16.75 14.67 8.11
C LEU A 390 -15.87 14.60 6.85
N PRO A 391 -15.92 15.58 5.92
CA PRO A 391 -14.90 15.69 4.88
C PRO A 391 -13.58 16.11 5.51
N THR A 392 -12.50 15.41 5.17
CA THR A 392 -11.14 15.69 5.62
C THR A 392 -10.23 15.82 4.41
N ILE A 393 -9.02 16.37 4.60
CA ILE A 393 -8.12 16.68 3.49
C ILE A 393 -6.83 15.86 3.53
N GLU A 394 -6.26 15.67 2.35
CA GLU A 394 -4.81 15.52 2.19
C GLU A 394 -4.10 16.84 2.58
N MET A 395 -2.89 16.73 3.12
CA MET A 395 -1.93 17.81 3.21
C MET A 395 -0.63 17.36 2.55
N SER A 396 -0.06 18.21 1.69
CA SER A 396 1.28 18.03 1.13
C SER A 396 2.26 19.00 1.81
N PRO A 397 3.56 18.68 1.96
CA PRO A 397 4.55 19.63 2.49
C PRO A 397 4.68 20.86 1.57
N ASN A 398 4.65 22.06 2.16
CA ASN A 398 4.72 23.32 1.43
C ASN A 398 5.54 24.36 2.22
N SER A 399 6.43 25.07 1.52
CA SER A 399 7.27 26.12 2.12
C SER A 399 6.47 27.38 2.45
N ASP A 400 5.37 27.64 1.74
CA ASP A 400 4.40 28.66 2.12
C ASP A 400 3.40 28.10 3.14
N THR A 401 3.65 28.42 4.41
CA THR A 401 2.74 28.11 5.53
C THR A 401 1.32 28.67 5.36
N SER A 402 1.11 29.66 4.48
CA SER A 402 -0.22 30.20 4.20
C SER A 402 -1.11 29.20 3.44
N ALA A 403 -0.53 28.25 2.69
CA ALA A 403 -1.26 27.22 1.95
C ALA A 403 -2.15 26.37 2.87
N ALA A 404 -1.69 26.06 4.08
CA ALA A 404 -2.48 25.33 5.09
C ALA A 404 -3.78 26.07 5.44
N ASN A 405 -3.78 27.41 5.51
CA ASN A 405 -5.00 28.19 5.71
C ASN A 405 -5.98 27.96 4.56
N GLY A 406 -5.52 28.02 3.31
CA GLY A 406 -6.35 27.83 2.12
C GLY A 406 -6.95 26.42 2.02
N TRP A 407 -6.17 25.38 2.33
CA TRP A 407 -6.67 24.00 2.36
C TRP A 407 -7.74 23.81 3.45
N PHE A 408 -7.47 24.28 4.66
CA PHE A 408 -8.43 24.16 5.76
C PHE A 408 -9.65 25.06 5.61
N GLN A 409 -9.57 26.20 4.91
CA GLN A 409 -10.75 27.00 4.54
C GLN A 409 -11.68 26.20 3.60
N GLN A 410 -11.13 25.52 2.60
CA GLN A 410 -11.91 24.67 1.69
C GLN A 410 -12.55 23.48 2.42
N GLN A 411 -11.81 22.82 3.34
CA GLN A 411 -12.39 21.77 4.20
C GLN A 411 -13.56 22.32 5.03
N GLN A 412 -13.35 23.46 5.71
CA GLN A 412 -14.33 24.04 6.63
C GLN A 412 -15.61 24.52 5.93
N ALA A 413 -15.53 24.94 4.65
CA ALA A 413 -16.69 25.26 3.83
C ALA A 413 -17.66 24.07 3.64
N LEU A 414 -17.19 22.83 3.83
CA LEU A 414 -17.96 21.60 3.65
C LEU A 414 -18.15 20.78 4.94
N ALA A 415 -17.30 21.01 5.96
CA ALA A 415 -17.28 20.26 7.22
C ALA A 415 -18.46 20.54 8.18
N ALA A 416 -19.35 21.48 7.86
CA ALA A 416 -20.55 21.80 8.66
C ALA A 416 -20.27 22.05 10.15
N GLY A 417 -19.17 22.77 10.44
CA GLY A 417 -18.70 23.05 11.80
C GLY A 417 -17.82 21.98 12.43
N GLY A 418 -17.56 20.85 11.77
CA GLY A 418 -16.60 19.85 12.25
C GLY A 418 -15.16 20.35 12.30
N PRO A 419 -14.25 19.66 13.01
CA PRO A 419 -12.87 20.08 13.19
C PRO A 419 -12.05 20.11 11.89
N ARG A 420 -10.96 20.88 11.91
CA ARG A 420 -9.92 20.80 10.88
C ARG A 420 -9.19 19.46 10.98
N VAL A 421 -9.09 18.74 9.86
CA VAL A 421 -8.48 17.41 9.82
C VAL A 421 -7.68 17.19 8.53
N GLY A 422 -6.37 16.99 8.69
CA GLY A 422 -5.50 16.44 7.65
C GLY A 422 -5.35 14.93 7.84
N SER A 423 -6.19 14.12 7.18
CA SER A 423 -6.21 12.66 7.37
C SER A 423 -5.06 11.93 6.70
N GLN A 424 -4.41 12.58 5.73
CA GLN A 424 -3.11 12.15 5.20
C GLN A 424 -2.24 13.38 5.00
N PHE A 425 -1.27 13.58 5.91
CA PHE A 425 -0.19 14.54 5.72
C PHE A 425 1.01 13.79 5.13
N LEU A 426 1.17 13.92 3.82
CA LEU A 426 2.23 13.27 3.05
C LEU A 426 3.61 13.73 3.56
N LEU A 427 4.52 12.79 3.79
CA LEU A 427 5.89 13.09 4.22
C LEU A 427 6.92 12.90 3.10
N GLY A 428 6.68 11.93 2.24
CA GLY A 428 7.49 11.62 1.06
C GLY A 428 6.62 10.99 -0.02
N VAL A 429 7.26 10.29 -0.95
CA VAL A 429 6.57 9.57 -2.03
C VAL A 429 7.07 8.13 -2.10
N TYR A 430 6.17 7.23 -2.48
CA TYR A 430 6.52 5.90 -2.95
C TYR A 430 7.43 5.97 -4.17
N LYS A 431 8.18 4.89 -4.44
CA LYS A 431 9.07 4.80 -5.60
C LYS A 431 8.46 3.88 -6.66
N LEU A 432 8.80 4.14 -7.91
CA LEU A 432 8.39 3.36 -9.07
C LEU A 432 9.61 2.73 -9.74
N TRP A 433 9.50 1.48 -10.16
CA TRP A 433 10.57 0.82 -10.91
C TRP A 433 10.89 1.58 -12.20
N GLY A 434 12.17 1.64 -12.58
CA GLY A 434 12.63 2.39 -13.75
C GLY A 434 12.69 3.91 -13.57
N THR A 435 12.31 4.46 -12.40
CA THR A 435 12.35 5.90 -12.13
C THR A 435 13.44 6.26 -11.12
N SER A 436 14.09 7.42 -11.31
CA SER A 436 15.04 8.00 -10.34
C SER A 436 14.36 9.18 -9.63
N VAL A 437 13.80 8.93 -8.46
CA VAL A 437 13.02 9.94 -7.71
C VAL A 437 13.60 10.13 -6.32
N ASN A 438 14.34 11.23 -6.14
CA ASN A 438 14.73 11.73 -4.82
C ASN A 438 13.49 12.09 -3.99
N ASP A 439 13.60 12.11 -2.67
CA ASP A 439 12.49 12.58 -1.82
C ASP A 439 12.21 14.07 -2.09
N PRO A 440 10.98 14.45 -2.45
CA PRO A 440 10.69 15.78 -2.99
C PRO A 440 10.64 16.89 -1.94
N PHE A 441 10.67 16.55 -0.65
CA PHE A 441 10.48 17.49 0.44
C PHE A 441 11.60 17.38 1.47
N THR A 442 12.10 18.52 1.95
CA THR A 442 13.06 18.56 3.05
C THR A 442 12.37 18.50 4.40
N GLU A 443 13.09 18.04 5.42
CA GLU A 443 12.62 18.01 6.83
C GLU A 443 12.07 19.37 7.30
N ASP A 444 12.70 20.48 6.91
CA ASP A 444 12.25 21.83 7.24
C ASP A 444 10.88 22.18 6.63
N VAL A 445 10.63 21.81 5.37
CA VAL A 445 9.34 22.06 4.69
C VAL A 445 8.21 21.23 5.30
N ILE A 446 8.50 19.97 5.65
CA ILE A 446 7.59 19.10 6.40
C ILE A 446 7.25 19.73 7.76
N MET A 447 8.27 20.13 8.53
CA MET A 447 8.08 20.66 9.88
C MET A 447 7.35 22.03 9.88
N LYS A 448 7.57 22.89 8.88
CA LYS A 448 6.80 24.12 8.68
C LYS A 448 5.33 23.84 8.41
N THR A 449 5.03 22.85 7.58
CA THR A 449 3.65 22.44 7.26
C THR A 449 2.93 21.87 8.48
N LEU A 450 3.62 21.02 9.25
CA LEU A 450 3.14 20.49 10.53
C LEU A 450 2.82 21.61 11.53
N GLN A 451 3.71 22.61 11.65
CA GLN A 451 3.52 23.74 12.55
C GLN A 451 2.35 24.63 12.12
N ALA A 452 2.17 24.87 10.81
CA ALA A 452 1.05 25.64 10.27
C ALA A 452 -0.30 24.94 10.52
N GLY A 453 -0.40 23.64 10.22
CA GLY A 453 -1.57 22.83 10.58
C GLY A 453 -1.79 22.76 12.09
N TRP A 454 -0.71 22.73 12.88
CA TRP A 454 -0.82 22.73 14.33
C TRP A 454 -1.42 24.04 14.88
N ALA A 455 -0.96 25.19 14.38
CA ALA A 455 -1.45 26.51 14.76
C ALA A 455 -2.95 26.70 14.44
N LEU A 456 -3.47 26.01 13.44
CA LEU A 456 -4.89 26.04 13.03
C LEU A 456 -5.83 25.16 13.86
N ASN A 457 -5.34 24.56 14.94
CA ASN A 457 -6.03 23.54 15.73
C ASN A 457 -6.44 22.27 14.96
N ALA A 458 -5.78 21.96 13.83
CA ALA A 458 -6.09 20.76 13.06
C ALA A 458 -5.61 19.46 13.75
N SER A 459 -6.41 18.40 13.70
CA SER A 459 -5.90 17.05 13.92
C SER A 459 -5.24 16.55 12.64
N MET A 460 -4.14 15.79 12.75
CA MET A 460 -3.33 15.40 11.59
C MET A 460 -2.85 13.95 11.71
N SER A 461 -2.74 13.25 10.59
CA SER A 461 -2.22 11.90 10.48
C SER A 461 -1.04 11.87 9.50
N PHE A 462 0.15 11.48 9.96
CA PHE A 462 1.33 11.38 9.11
C PHE A 462 1.22 10.20 8.14
N HIS A 463 1.22 10.47 6.84
CA HIS A 463 1.25 9.49 5.77
C HIS A 463 2.67 9.45 5.16
N LEU A 464 3.55 8.54 5.56
CA LEU A 464 3.38 7.42 6.50
C LEU A 464 4.21 7.66 7.75
N ALA A 465 3.76 7.16 8.91
CA ALA A 465 4.63 7.07 10.08
C ALA A 465 5.58 5.87 9.98
N HIS A 466 5.12 4.79 9.36
CA HIS A 466 5.92 3.64 8.94
C HIS A 466 5.25 2.97 7.74
N GLY A 467 5.91 2.94 6.57
CA GLY A 467 5.33 2.33 5.37
C GLY A 467 5.63 0.83 5.22
N GLY A 468 6.86 0.38 5.49
CA GLY A 468 7.21 -1.04 5.47
C GLY A 468 7.53 -1.57 4.06
N THR A 469 7.06 -2.79 3.75
CA THR A 469 7.40 -3.53 2.52
C THR A 469 6.16 -4.07 1.80
N ASN A 470 6.11 -3.91 0.49
CA ASN A 470 5.22 -4.65 -0.42
C ASN A 470 5.79 -6.07 -0.63
N PHE A 471 5.47 -7.00 0.28
CA PHE A 471 5.86 -8.41 0.12
C PHE A 471 5.13 -9.08 -1.06
N ALA A 472 5.71 -10.17 -1.58
CA ALA A 472 5.12 -10.98 -2.67
C ALA A 472 4.71 -10.11 -3.89
N PHE A 473 3.45 -10.22 -4.33
CA PHE A 473 2.89 -9.50 -5.49
C PHE A 473 1.92 -8.38 -5.06
N TRP A 474 2.12 -7.79 -3.88
CA TRP A 474 1.16 -6.84 -3.30
C TRP A 474 1.42 -5.36 -3.62
N ASN A 475 2.44 -5.04 -4.41
CA ASN A 475 2.65 -3.68 -4.89
C ASN A 475 1.51 -3.27 -5.84
N GLY A 476 1.11 -2.00 -5.78
CA GLY A 476 0.28 -1.39 -6.81
C GLY A 476 1.08 -1.02 -8.06
N ASN A 477 0.41 -0.32 -8.97
CA ASN A 477 0.97 0.20 -10.22
C ASN A 477 0.52 1.66 -10.40
N ASN A 478 1.42 2.54 -10.83
CA ASN A 478 1.06 3.87 -11.34
C ASN A 478 1.56 3.96 -12.79
N ALA A 479 0.66 3.60 -13.72
CA ALA A 479 1.01 3.28 -15.10
C ALA A 479 1.84 4.41 -15.76
N PRO A 480 2.95 4.08 -16.45
CA PRO A 480 3.33 2.73 -16.89
C PRO A 480 4.23 1.95 -15.92
N TYR A 481 4.50 2.43 -14.71
CA TYR A 481 5.54 1.85 -13.83
C TYR A 481 4.97 1.22 -12.54
N PRO A 482 5.33 -0.03 -12.21
CA PRO A 482 4.93 -0.67 -10.97
C PRO A 482 5.63 -0.03 -9.75
N VAL A 483 4.92 -0.02 -8.62
CA VAL A 483 5.43 0.45 -7.34
C VAL A 483 6.50 -0.52 -6.83
N THR A 484 7.55 0.01 -6.20
CA THR A 484 8.66 -0.82 -5.70
C THR A 484 8.25 -1.76 -4.56
N THR A 485 9.04 -2.82 -4.37
CA THR A 485 8.95 -3.71 -3.20
C THR A 485 9.12 -2.94 -1.88
N SER A 486 10.09 -2.01 -1.83
CA SER A 486 10.21 -1.08 -0.71
C SER A 486 9.04 -0.09 -0.70
N TYR A 487 8.47 0.12 0.48
CA TYR A 487 7.46 1.15 0.73
C TYR A 487 7.91 2.05 1.89
N ASP A 488 9.20 2.41 1.92
CA ASP A 488 9.79 3.28 2.94
C ASP A 488 9.16 4.69 2.98
N CYS A 489 8.95 5.29 1.80
CA CYS A 489 8.25 6.56 1.59
C CYS A 489 8.79 7.76 2.41
N PHE A 490 10.09 7.77 2.75
CA PHE A 490 10.71 8.77 3.63
C PHE A 490 10.03 8.84 5.02
N ALA A 491 9.51 7.71 5.50
CA ALA A 491 8.79 7.66 6.75
C ALA A 491 9.72 7.90 7.97
N PRO A 492 9.19 8.49 9.06
CA PRO A 492 9.89 8.59 10.35
C PRO A 492 10.47 7.27 10.85
N ILE A 493 9.82 6.16 10.53
CA ILE A 493 10.27 4.80 10.79
C ILE A 493 10.50 4.14 9.43
N SER A 494 11.77 3.93 9.06
CA SER A 494 12.15 3.32 7.78
C SER A 494 11.54 1.93 7.60
N GLU A 495 11.56 1.40 6.37
CA GLU A 495 11.06 0.07 5.98
C GLU A 495 11.45 -1.04 6.99
N SER A 496 12.71 -1.04 7.42
CA SER A 496 13.27 -2.04 8.34
C SER A 496 12.98 -1.77 9.83
N GLY A 497 12.43 -0.59 10.17
CA GLY A 497 12.08 -0.16 11.52
C GLY A 497 13.02 0.86 12.15
N ASP A 498 14.10 1.26 11.47
CA ASP A 498 15.08 2.17 12.05
C ASP A 498 14.56 3.61 12.11
N THR A 499 14.93 4.34 13.15
CA THR A 499 14.55 5.74 13.39
C THR A 499 15.26 6.70 12.43
N ALA A 500 14.48 7.44 11.63
CA ALA A 500 14.95 8.51 10.76
C ALA A 500 15.07 9.87 11.50
N THR A 501 15.70 10.87 10.88
CA THR A 501 15.87 12.21 11.47
C THR A 501 14.54 12.93 11.69
N ILE A 502 13.62 12.84 10.72
CA ILE A 502 12.27 13.44 10.78
C ILE A 502 11.46 12.91 11.97
N LEU A 503 11.69 11.68 12.44
CA LEU A 503 11.11 11.15 13.68
C LEU A 503 11.52 12.00 14.88
N LEU A 504 12.82 12.31 14.99
CA LEU A 504 13.38 13.12 16.07
C LEU A 504 12.90 14.58 15.98
N ALA A 505 12.72 15.12 14.78
CA ALA A 505 12.16 16.45 14.56
C ALA A 505 10.69 16.55 14.99
N ILE A 506 9.83 15.62 14.54
CA ILE A 506 8.42 15.52 14.95
C ILE A 506 8.32 15.31 16.46
N ARG A 507 9.13 14.41 17.02
CA ARG A 507 9.24 14.15 18.47
C ARG A 507 9.59 15.43 19.23
N ASN A 508 10.60 16.17 18.80
CA ASN A 508 11.03 17.40 19.46
C ASN A 508 9.93 18.45 19.42
N PHE A 509 9.26 18.63 18.28
CA PHE A 509 8.09 19.50 18.17
C PHE A 509 7.00 19.12 19.17
N ILE A 510 6.55 17.86 19.18
CA ILE A 510 5.49 17.38 20.08
C ILE A 510 5.90 17.49 21.56
N ASN A 511 7.18 17.24 21.89
CA ASN A 511 7.69 17.42 23.24
C ASN A 511 7.58 18.86 23.76
N ASN A 512 7.65 19.85 22.87
CA ASN A 512 7.55 21.28 23.21
C ASN A 512 6.11 21.83 23.19
N ILE A 513 5.10 21.04 22.81
CA ILE A 513 3.70 21.47 22.88
C ILE A 513 3.27 21.66 24.35
N PRO A 514 2.81 22.85 24.78
CA PRO A 514 2.31 23.06 26.14
C PRO A 514 1.07 22.19 26.41
N GLY A 515 1.00 21.58 27.59
CA GLY A 515 -0.16 20.80 28.00
C GLY A 515 -0.44 19.49 27.24
N TRP A 516 0.36 19.12 26.22
CA TRP A 516 0.18 17.84 25.50
C TRP A 516 0.23 16.64 26.46
N PRO A 517 -0.85 15.85 26.59
CA PRO A 517 -0.92 14.77 27.58
C PRO A 517 -0.03 13.58 27.19
N ASN A 518 0.12 13.32 25.89
CA ASN A 518 0.78 12.14 25.35
C ASN A 518 2.27 12.40 25.07
N ARG A 519 3.02 12.84 26.10
CA ARG A 519 4.47 13.12 26.00
C ARG A 519 5.25 11.97 25.33
N PRO A 520 6.26 12.25 24.50
CA PRO A 520 7.09 11.22 23.85
C PRO A 520 7.74 10.22 24.82
N THR A 521 7.51 8.92 24.62
CA THR A 521 8.18 7.82 25.35
C THR A 521 9.64 7.65 24.86
N SER A 522 10.45 6.75 25.43
CA SER A 522 11.83 6.53 24.96
C SER A 522 11.90 6.03 23.51
N VAL A 523 12.82 6.55 22.68
CA VAL A 523 13.13 5.98 21.36
C VAL A 523 13.80 4.63 21.53
N LEU A 524 13.39 3.62 20.77
CA LEU A 524 14.02 2.30 20.76
C LEU A 524 15.32 2.33 19.93
N ALA A 525 16.33 1.59 20.38
CA ALA A 525 17.53 1.36 19.58
C ALA A 525 17.17 0.71 18.23
N ASN A 526 17.94 1.05 17.18
CA ASN A 526 17.80 0.42 15.86
C ASN A 526 18.20 -1.07 15.93
N THR A 527 17.61 -1.91 15.07
CA THR A 527 17.89 -3.35 15.12
C THR A 527 19.27 -3.61 14.49
N PRO A 528 20.19 -4.35 15.15
CA PRO A 528 21.47 -4.70 14.56
C PRO A 528 21.30 -5.43 13.23
N ARG A 529 22.12 -5.07 12.24
CA ARG A 529 22.15 -5.70 10.91
C ARG A 529 23.36 -6.62 10.81
N ASN A 530 23.14 -7.81 10.28
CA ASN A 530 24.20 -8.77 9.99
C ASN A 530 24.46 -8.78 8.48
N ILE A 531 25.72 -8.69 8.09
CA ILE A 531 26.16 -9.04 6.74
C ILE A 531 26.45 -10.54 6.77
N TYR A 532 25.63 -11.32 6.06
CA TYR A 532 25.86 -12.75 5.88
C TYR A 532 26.91 -12.98 4.78
N SER A 533 27.61 -14.11 4.83
CA SER A 533 28.50 -14.53 3.75
C SER A 533 27.70 -14.84 2.48
N ASP A 534 28.34 -14.66 1.32
CA ASP A 534 27.76 -15.03 0.03
C ASP A 534 27.24 -16.48 0.02
N VAL A 535 26.06 -16.67 -0.57
CA VAL A 535 25.41 -17.98 -0.71
C VAL A 535 25.54 -18.44 -2.15
N GLU A 536 26.26 -19.54 -2.38
CA GLU A 536 26.43 -20.12 -3.72
C GLU A 536 25.10 -20.73 -4.21
N MET A 537 24.41 -20.02 -5.10
CA MET A 537 23.18 -20.51 -5.75
C MET A 537 23.52 -21.44 -6.91
N LYS A 538 22.89 -22.63 -6.94
CA LYS A 538 23.08 -23.63 -8.00
C LYS A 538 21.78 -23.75 -8.82
N PRO A 539 21.83 -23.60 -10.16
CA PRO A 539 20.66 -23.83 -11.00
C PRO A 539 20.14 -25.25 -10.80
N THR A 540 18.86 -25.38 -10.46
CA THR A 540 18.19 -26.67 -10.25
C THR A 540 17.38 -27.11 -11.46
N ASP A 541 16.71 -26.17 -12.13
CA ASP A 541 15.80 -26.43 -13.25
C ASP A 541 15.64 -25.19 -14.13
N THR A 542 15.02 -25.33 -15.30
CA THR A 542 14.57 -24.16 -16.09
C THR A 542 13.22 -23.65 -15.55
N LEU A 543 12.91 -22.37 -15.80
CA LEU A 543 11.63 -21.79 -15.37
C LEU A 543 10.43 -22.42 -16.10
N ILE A 544 10.63 -22.89 -17.34
CA ILE A 544 9.59 -23.59 -18.11
C ILE A 544 9.34 -24.98 -17.52
N ASP A 545 10.40 -25.77 -17.34
CA ASP A 545 10.30 -27.12 -16.78
C ASP A 545 9.75 -27.10 -15.35
N PHE A 546 10.18 -26.13 -14.53
CA PHE A 546 9.61 -25.89 -13.21
C PHE A 546 8.10 -25.60 -13.28
N VAL A 547 7.66 -24.64 -14.09
CA VAL A 547 6.23 -24.31 -14.22
C VAL A 547 5.41 -25.49 -14.74
N VAL A 548 5.91 -26.23 -15.72
CA VAL A 548 5.27 -27.46 -16.24
C VAL A 548 5.20 -28.56 -15.16
N SER A 549 6.21 -28.66 -14.28
CA SER A 549 6.25 -29.65 -13.21
C SER A 549 5.26 -29.36 -12.05
N ILE A 550 5.01 -28.07 -11.76
CA ILE A 550 4.11 -27.65 -10.66
C ILE A 550 2.68 -27.38 -11.12
N SER A 551 2.46 -27.04 -12.39
CA SER A 551 1.12 -26.71 -12.88
C SER A 551 0.28 -27.95 -13.12
N THR A 552 -0.68 -28.18 -12.23
CA THR A 552 -1.65 -29.28 -12.33
C THR A 552 -2.85 -28.97 -13.22
N LYS A 553 -2.93 -27.75 -13.78
CA LYS A 553 -4.02 -27.28 -14.63
C LYS A 553 -3.48 -26.71 -15.94
N CYS A 554 -4.03 -27.17 -17.05
CA CYS A 554 -3.77 -26.65 -18.38
C CYS A 554 -5.09 -26.20 -19.00
N TRP A 555 -5.16 -24.95 -19.44
CA TRP A 555 -6.31 -24.39 -20.14
C TRP A 555 -6.05 -24.44 -21.64
N LEU A 556 -6.91 -25.17 -22.36
CA LEU A 556 -6.88 -25.24 -23.82
C LEU A 556 -7.93 -24.28 -24.39
N THR A 557 -7.51 -23.42 -25.33
CA THR A 557 -8.38 -22.49 -26.05
C THR A 557 -8.19 -22.65 -27.55
N GLU A 558 -9.27 -22.60 -28.32
CA GLU A 558 -9.22 -22.80 -29.78
C GLU A 558 -8.92 -21.51 -30.57
N SER A 559 -9.05 -20.32 -29.96
CA SER A 559 -9.04 -19.04 -30.69
C SER A 559 -8.25 -17.90 -30.04
N LEU A 560 -8.40 -17.66 -28.72
CA LEU A 560 -7.77 -16.55 -28.01
C LEU A 560 -7.19 -16.99 -26.66
N PRO A 561 -6.04 -16.46 -26.22
CA PRO A 561 -5.53 -16.68 -24.86
C PRO A 561 -6.51 -16.15 -23.79
N LEU A 562 -6.64 -16.87 -22.68
CA LEU A 562 -7.38 -16.42 -21.50
C LEU A 562 -6.60 -15.36 -20.70
N THR A 563 -7.30 -14.55 -19.90
CA THR A 563 -6.64 -13.69 -18.90
C THR A 563 -6.24 -14.48 -17.64
N ALA A 564 -5.57 -13.83 -16.69
CA ALA A 564 -5.22 -14.43 -15.40
C ALA A 564 -6.49 -14.85 -14.64
N GLU A 565 -7.47 -13.93 -14.64
CA GLU A 565 -8.72 -14.01 -13.91
C GLU A 565 -9.65 -15.08 -14.50
N ASP A 566 -9.68 -15.24 -15.83
CA ASP A 566 -10.37 -16.33 -16.52
C ASP A 566 -9.78 -17.71 -16.15
N MET A 567 -8.45 -17.78 -15.96
CA MET A 567 -7.77 -18.99 -15.47
C MET A 567 -7.91 -19.19 -13.95
N ASN A 568 -8.53 -18.25 -13.22
CA ASN A 568 -8.65 -18.23 -11.76
C ASN A 568 -7.30 -18.07 -11.05
N GLN A 569 -6.48 -17.13 -11.54
CA GLN A 569 -5.22 -16.74 -10.93
C GLN A 569 -5.17 -15.22 -10.79
N GLY A 570 -5.14 -14.73 -9.55
CA GLY A 570 -5.07 -13.29 -9.27
C GLY A 570 -3.68 -12.69 -9.35
N TYR A 571 -2.62 -13.50 -9.13
CA TYR A 571 -1.27 -13.02 -8.84
C TYR A 571 -0.18 -13.92 -9.43
N GLY A 572 1.02 -13.36 -9.60
CA GLY A 572 2.19 -14.09 -10.09
C GLY A 572 2.15 -14.35 -11.59
N PHE A 573 2.78 -15.44 -12.03
CA PHE A 573 3.10 -15.68 -13.43
C PHE A 573 2.15 -16.64 -14.15
N LEU A 574 1.94 -16.42 -15.44
CA LEU A 574 1.15 -17.23 -16.37
C LEU A 574 2.03 -17.80 -17.47
N TYR A 575 1.76 -19.04 -17.86
CA TYR A 575 2.45 -19.73 -18.94
C TYR A 575 1.49 -19.99 -20.10
N TYR A 576 1.76 -19.38 -21.25
CA TYR A 576 1.04 -19.63 -22.50
C TYR A 576 1.96 -20.37 -23.48
N GLN A 577 1.39 -21.33 -24.20
CA GLN A 577 2.11 -22.12 -25.20
C GLN A 577 1.25 -22.29 -26.45
N THR A 578 1.86 -22.19 -27.64
CA THR A 578 1.21 -22.53 -28.91
C THR A 578 2.21 -23.11 -29.91
N ASN A 579 1.70 -23.89 -30.87
CA ASN A 579 2.47 -24.49 -31.94
C ASN A 579 2.23 -23.73 -33.24
N ILE A 580 3.27 -23.12 -33.80
CA ILE A 580 3.21 -22.44 -35.09
C ILE A 580 3.73 -23.37 -36.20
N THR A 581 2.97 -23.47 -37.29
CA THR A 581 3.23 -24.36 -38.43
C THR A 581 3.83 -23.64 -39.66
N CYS A 582 3.96 -22.32 -39.62
CA CYS A 582 4.53 -21.48 -40.67
C CYS A 582 5.43 -20.36 -40.10
N CYS A 583 6.26 -19.73 -40.94
CA CYS A 583 7.00 -18.53 -40.57
C CYS A 583 6.05 -17.31 -40.45
N GLY A 584 6.34 -16.40 -39.51
CA GLY A 584 5.46 -15.26 -39.24
C GLY A 584 6.10 -14.19 -38.37
N ARG A 585 5.29 -13.23 -37.94
CA ARG A 585 5.68 -12.16 -37.00
C ARG A 585 4.81 -12.29 -35.75
N LEU A 586 5.42 -12.29 -34.58
CA LEU A 586 4.67 -12.26 -33.33
C LEU A 586 4.20 -10.83 -33.06
N ASN A 587 2.89 -10.65 -32.86
CA ASN A 587 2.30 -9.40 -32.45
C ASN A 587 1.44 -9.63 -31.20
N ILE A 588 1.83 -9.02 -30.09
CA ILE A 588 1.10 -9.03 -28.83
C ILE A 588 0.48 -7.63 -28.66
N SER A 589 -0.69 -7.42 -29.26
CA SER A 589 -1.34 -6.11 -29.33
C SER A 589 -1.85 -5.58 -27.99
N LYS A 590 -1.95 -6.45 -26.97
CA LYS A 590 -2.22 -6.12 -25.57
C LYS A 590 -1.47 -7.11 -24.67
N TYR A 591 -0.73 -6.58 -23.70
CA TYR A 591 -0.12 -7.32 -22.58
C TYR A 591 -0.29 -6.47 -21.31
N ALA A 592 -0.17 -7.11 -20.15
CA ALA A 592 -0.35 -6.47 -18.83
C ALA A 592 0.38 -7.32 -17.76
N ASP A 593 1.63 -7.08 -17.39
CA ASP A 593 2.43 -5.89 -17.70
C ASP A 593 3.78 -6.19 -18.37
N ASP A 594 4.33 -7.40 -18.22
CA ASP A 594 5.57 -7.84 -18.87
C ASP A 594 5.43 -9.23 -19.49
N ALA A 595 6.35 -9.60 -20.39
CA ALA A 595 6.41 -10.94 -20.96
C ALA A 595 7.79 -11.37 -21.47
N TYR A 596 8.13 -12.65 -21.28
CA TYR A 596 9.32 -13.33 -21.76
C TYR A 596 8.95 -14.33 -22.85
N VAL A 597 9.51 -14.18 -24.05
CA VAL A 597 9.21 -15.01 -25.21
C VAL A 597 10.32 -16.04 -25.45
N TYR A 598 9.93 -17.29 -25.61
CA TYR A 598 10.83 -18.40 -25.95
C TYR A 598 10.37 -19.13 -27.22
N LEU A 599 11.33 -19.58 -28.03
CA LEU A 599 11.11 -20.40 -29.24
C LEU A 599 11.83 -21.74 -29.09
N ASN A 600 11.07 -22.85 -29.12
CA ASN A 600 11.61 -24.20 -28.93
C ASN A 600 12.51 -24.31 -27.67
N GLY A 601 12.11 -23.67 -26.57
CA GLY A 601 12.85 -23.60 -25.31
C GLY A 601 13.94 -22.52 -25.22
N ASN A 602 14.33 -21.88 -26.32
CA ASN A 602 15.38 -20.85 -26.33
C ASN A 602 14.76 -19.46 -26.09
N PHE A 603 15.34 -18.67 -25.17
CA PHE A 603 14.93 -17.29 -24.95
C PHE A 603 15.18 -16.41 -26.20
N VAL A 604 14.24 -15.51 -26.51
CA VAL A 604 14.32 -14.63 -27.69
C VAL A 604 14.18 -13.15 -27.36
N VAL A 605 13.18 -12.75 -26.56
CA VAL A 605 12.93 -11.33 -26.26
C VAL A 605 12.18 -11.17 -24.93
N HIS A 606 12.40 -10.04 -24.26
CA HIS A 606 11.68 -9.58 -23.07
C HIS A 606 11.06 -8.21 -23.35
N THR A 607 9.76 -8.04 -23.09
CA THR A 607 8.99 -6.88 -23.56
C THR A 607 9.51 -5.53 -23.05
N THR A 608 9.90 -5.42 -21.77
CA THR A 608 10.27 -4.13 -21.16
C THR A 608 11.66 -3.64 -21.55
N LEU A 609 12.61 -4.53 -21.82
CA LEU A 609 14.02 -4.15 -21.97
C LEU A 609 14.34 -3.47 -23.32
N ASP A 610 13.54 -3.70 -24.35
CA ASP A 610 13.75 -3.13 -25.69
C ASP A 610 12.80 -1.95 -26.03
N LEU A 611 11.90 -1.55 -25.13
CA LEU A 611 10.82 -0.59 -25.43
C LEU A 611 11.25 0.86 -25.71
N ALA A 612 12.49 1.24 -25.39
CA ALA A 612 13.09 2.49 -25.88
C ALA A 612 13.31 2.49 -27.41
N SER A 613 13.25 1.33 -28.06
CA SER A 613 13.24 1.19 -29.53
C SER A 613 11.86 0.79 -30.10
N ILE A 614 10.98 0.20 -29.28
CA ILE A 614 9.67 -0.34 -29.73
C ILE A 614 8.54 0.70 -29.62
N GLN A 615 8.67 1.75 -28.79
CA GLN A 615 7.67 2.84 -28.76
C GLN A 615 7.76 3.84 -29.92
N SER A 616 8.88 3.90 -30.66
CA SER A 616 9.01 4.77 -31.84
C SER A 616 8.79 4.05 -33.17
N ASP A 617 9.08 2.75 -33.26
CA ASP A 617 8.96 1.96 -34.48
C ASP A 617 8.50 0.52 -34.21
N ASN A 618 7.81 -0.08 -35.19
CA ASN A 618 7.41 -1.48 -35.16
C ASN A 618 8.64 -2.40 -35.24
N VAL A 619 9.29 -2.72 -34.11
CA VAL A 619 10.30 -3.78 -34.07
C VAL A 619 9.59 -5.13 -34.03
N GLU A 620 9.36 -5.67 -35.22
CA GLU A 620 8.71 -6.96 -35.43
C GLU A 620 9.73 -8.09 -35.28
N PRO A 621 9.67 -8.96 -34.24
CA PRO A 621 10.48 -10.17 -34.21
C PRO A 621 10.04 -11.08 -35.36
N VAL A 622 10.87 -11.16 -36.40
CA VAL A 622 10.67 -12.05 -37.54
C VAL A 622 10.96 -13.48 -37.07
N LEU A 623 9.89 -14.24 -36.80
CA LEU A 623 10.00 -15.64 -36.39
C LEU A 623 10.29 -16.50 -37.63
N VAL A 624 11.57 -16.82 -37.83
CA VAL A 624 12.01 -17.82 -38.82
C VAL A 624 11.73 -19.23 -38.26
N ALA A 625 10.45 -19.60 -38.23
CA ALA A 625 10.01 -20.90 -37.75
C ALA A 625 10.37 -22.02 -38.76
N GLY A 626 11.04 -23.05 -38.26
CA GLY A 626 11.06 -24.36 -38.91
C GLY A 626 9.71 -25.08 -38.73
N SER A 627 9.48 -26.15 -39.48
CA SER A 627 8.28 -27.00 -39.34
C SER A 627 8.12 -27.46 -37.89
N SER A 628 6.97 -27.12 -37.29
CA SER A 628 6.69 -27.15 -35.84
C SER A 628 7.66 -26.32 -35.00
N THR A 629 7.27 -25.08 -34.68
CA THR A 629 7.95 -24.22 -33.71
C THR A 629 7.01 -23.93 -32.53
N ILE A 630 7.45 -24.25 -31.32
CA ILE A 630 6.73 -23.95 -30.07
C ILE A 630 7.05 -22.50 -29.68
N VAL A 631 6.02 -21.68 -29.53
CA VAL A 631 6.13 -20.36 -28.90
C VAL A 631 5.62 -20.46 -27.48
N THR A 632 6.42 -19.97 -26.55
CA THR A 632 6.09 -19.87 -25.13
C THR A 632 6.15 -18.42 -24.69
N LEU A 633 5.13 -17.98 -23.94
CA LEU A 633 5.08 -16.70 -23.26
C LEU A 633 4.98 -16.96 -21.75
N LEU A 634 5.96 -16.49 -20.99
CA LEU A 634 5.79 -16.31 -19.55
C LEU A 634 5.42 -14.84 -19.30
N ARG A 635 4.28 -14.60 -18.68
CA ARG A 635 3.77 -13.28 -18.29
C ARG A 635 3.75 -13.20 -16.77
#